data_AF-A0A7V8XKK4-F1
#
_entry.id   AF-A0A7V8XKK4-F1
#
_cell.length_a   1.000
_cell.length_b   1.000
_cell.length_c   1.000
_cell.angle_alpha   90.00
_cell.angle_beta   90.00
_cell.angle_gamma   90.00
#
_symmetry.space_group_name_H-M   'P 1'
#
loop_
_entity.id
_entity.type
_entity.pdbx_description
1 polymer ?
#
loop_
_entity_poly.entity_id
_entity_poly.type
_entity_poly.pdbx_seq_one_letter_code
_entity_poly.pdbx_strand_id
1 'polypeptide(L)'
;MIGITRGIATLVGAGVAGFLIWLAAQVGTGSAGEYWTTYGLVAAAGLTIALSQILGGWTKWGWPRLSGGVFLLGFLPVLVTGGWVLLARQPADFFNTSNWSRDLGVAGVVSDLGELLAAVAFGVGLTFGLTFDTSGPRRAVEVHETAVERPLPARDAPEPQAAVRAADEPPETGSVPAPDRRFGLRRTRSGS
;
A
#
# COMPACT_ATOMS: atom_id res chain seq x y z
N MET A 1 14.23 16.33 4.20
CA MET A 1 14.82 16.34 2.84
C MET A 1 14.04 15.53 1.80
N ILE A 2 13.21 14.54 2.20
CA ILE A 2 12.37 13.70 1.29
C ILE A 2 11.48 14.52 0.34
N GLY A 3 10.96 15.68 0.77
CA GLY A 3 10.15 16.55 -0.08
C GLY A 3 10.91 17.16 -1.27
N ILE A 4 12.21 17.46 -1.10
CA ILE A 4 13.04 18.06 -2.15
C ILE A 4 13.36 17.02 -3.23
N THR A 5 13.71 15.80 -2.84
CA THR A 5 13.98 14.71 -3.80
C THR A 5 12.75 14.36 -4.64
N ARG A 6 11.56 14.31 -4.02
CA ARG A 6 10.28 14.13 -4.73
C ARG A 6 9.98 15.29 -5.68
N GLY A 7 10.22 16.52 -5.23
CA GLY A 7 10.03 17.72 -6.04
C GLY A 7 10.92 17.73 -7.28
N ILE A 8 12.22 17.45 -7.13
CA ILE A 8 13.18 17.41 -8.23
C ILE A 8 12.84 16.30 -9.22
N ALA A 9 12.53 15.09 -8.74
CA ALA A 9 12.14 13.99 -9.62
C ALA A 9 10.90 14.33 -10.46
N THR A 10 9.90 14.94 -9.84
CA THR A 10 8.68 15.40 -10.53
C THR A 10 9.01 16.51 -11.54
N LEU A 11 9.87 17.47 -11.19
CA LEU A 11 10.29 18.54 -12.09
C LEU A 11 11.02 17.99 -13.32
N VAL A 12 11.95 17.06 -13.12
CA VAL A 12 12.67 16.40 -14.21
C VAL A 12 11.69 15.61 -15.08
N GLY A 13 10.78 14.85 -14.47
CA GLY A 13 9.72 14.14 -15.18
C GLY A 13 8.86 15.07 -16.04
N ALA A 14 8.43 16.20 -15.49
CA ALA A 14 7.66 17.22 -16.21
C ALA A 14 8.45 17.85 -17.35
N GLY A 15 9.74 18.14 -17.14
CA GLY A 15 10.63 18.67 -18.17
C GLY A 15 10.81 17.71 -19.34
N VAL A 16 11.05 16.42 -19.05
CA VAL A 16 11.18 15.38 -20.10
C VAL A 16 9.85 15.15 -20.81
N ALA A 17 8.73 15.09 -20.08
CA ALA A 17 7.41 14.96 -20.70
C ALA A 17 7.08 16.13 -21.63
N GLY A 18 7.37 17.37 -21.20
CA GLY A 18 7.22 18.56 -22.03
C GLY A 18 8.10 18.51 -23.28
N PHE A 19 9.35 18.07 -23.15
CA PHE A 19 10.25 17.87 -24.29
C PHE A 19 9.74 16.82 -25.27
N LEU A 20 9.20 15.70 -24.80
CA LEU A 20 8.61 14.66 -25.65
C LEU A 20 7.36 15.15 -26.38
N ILE A 21 6.50 15.93 -25.72
CA ILE A 21 5.33 16.56 -26.35
C ILE A 21 5.78 17.57 -27.41
N TRP A 22 6.81 18.37 -27.11
CA TRP A 22 7.40 19.27 -28.10
C TRP A 22 7.95 18.51 -29.31
N LEU A 23 8.65 17.39 -29.09
CA LEU A 23 9.16 16.56 -30.19
C LEU A 23 8.00 15.98 -31.03
N ALA A 24 6.92 15.55 -30.38
CA ALA A 24 5.73 15.05 -31.07
C ALA A 24 5.11 16.10 -32.00
N ALA A 25 5.11 17.37 -31.59
CA ALA A 25 4.61 18.48 -32.42
C ALA A 25 5.42 18.68 -33.71
N GLN A 26 6.68 18.23 -33.75
CA GLN A 26 7.55 18.37 -34.93
C GLN A 26 7.36 17.26 -35.97
N VAL A 27 6.73 16.14 -35.60
CA VAL A 27 6.61 14.96 -36.48
C VAL A 27 5.43 15.06 -37.44
N GLY A 28 4.27 15.54 -36.96
CA GLY A 28 3.04 15.63 -37.75
C GLY A 28 2.16 14.37 -37.70
N THR A 29 1.11 14.32 -38.51
CA THR A 29 0.12 13.23 -38.53
C THR A 29 -0.37 12.89 -39.95
N GLY A 30 0.36 13.33 -40.98
CA GLY A 30 -0.07 13.21 -42.38
C GLY A 30 0.07 11.79 -42.94
N SER A 31 1.03 11.02 -42.44
CA SER A 31 1.18 9.60 -42.73
C SER A 31 0.92 8.73 -41.51
N ALA A 32 0.68 7.42 -41.73
CA ALA A 32 0.51 6.48 -40.62
C ALA A 32 1.76 6.39 -39.73
N GLY A 33 2.95 6.45 -40.33
CA GLY A 33 4.21 6.44 -39.57
C GLY A 33 4.35 7.67 -38.67
N GLU A 34 4.06 8.86 -39.21
CA GLU A 34 4.03 10.11 -38.44
C GLU A 34 2.99 10.07 -37.33
N TYR A 35 1.78 9.59 -37.62
CA TYR A 35 0.70 9.43 -36.65
C TYR A 35 1.13 8.60 -35.44
N TRP A 36 1.63 7.38 -35.67
CA TRP A 36 2.04 6.49 -34.59
C TRP A 36 3.26 7.00 -33.83
N THR A 37 4.17 7.69 -34.51
CA THR A 37 5.32 8.33 -33.87
C THR A 37 4.87 9.47 -32.95
N THR A 38 3.99 10.35 -33.43
CA THR A 38 3.44 11.48 -32.66
C THR A 38 2.72 11.00 -31.42
N TYR A 39 1.74 10.10 -31.55
CA TYR A 39 0.99 9.62 -30.39
C TYR A 39 1.81 8.67 -29.50
N GLY A 40 2.79 7.96 -30.07
CA GLY A 40 3.78 7.19 -29.31
C GLY A 40 4.65 8.08 -28.41
N LEU A 41 5.10 9.23 -28.90
CA LEU A 41 5.84 10.22 -28.12
C LEU A 41 4.98 10.85 -27.02
N VAL A 42 3.71 11.15 -27.32
CA VAL A 42 2.76 11.67 -26.32
C VAL A 42 2.46 10.62 -25.24
N ALA A 43 2.31 9.36 -25.60
CA ALA A 43 2.20 8.27 -24.63
C ALA A 43 3.49 8.13 -23.79
N ALA A 44 4.68 8.24 -24.40
CA ALA A 44 5.94 8.25 -23.67
C ALA A 44 6.04 9.42 -22.68
N ALA A 45 5.45 10.58 -22.99
CA ALA A 45 5.35 11.69 -22.06
C ALA A 45 4.50 11.34 -20.83
N GLY A 46 3.33 10.71 -21.02
CA GLY A 46 2.48 10.22 -19.92
C GLY A 46 3.20 9.19 -19.06
N LEU A 47 3.89 8.24 -19.69
CA LEU A 47 4.71 7.23 -19.02
C LEU A 47 5.81 7.88 -18.17
N THR A 48 6.50 8.89 -18.72
CA THR A 48 7.56 9.63 -18.03
C THR A 48 7.04 10.28 -16.74
N ILE A 49 5.84 10.88 -16.78
CA ILE A 49 5.21 11.45 -15.59
C ILE A 49 4.97 10.38 -14.54
N ALA A 50 4.39 9.24 -14.90
CA ALA A 50 4.16 8.14 -13.96
C ALA A 50 5.47 7.63 -13.35
N LEU A 51 6.50 7.42 -14.17
CA LEU A 51 7.82 6.95 -13.71
C LEU A 51 8.52 7.96 -12.79
N SER A 52 8.31 9.27 -13.01
CA SER A 52 8.87 10.31 -12.13
C SER A 52 8.38 10.19 -10.69
N GLN A 53 7.13 9.74 -10.50
CA GLN A 53 6.54 9.57 -9.17
C GLN A 53 7.14 8.36 -8.45
N ILE A 54 7.46 7.31 -9.20
CA ILE A 54 8.17 6.13 -8.70
C ILE A 54 9.58 6.50 -8.21
N LEU A 55 10.32 7.27 -9.01
CA LEU A 55 11.69 7.68 -8.68
C LEU A 55 11.74 8.66 -7.49
N GLY A 56 10.77 9.55 -7.37
CA GLY A 56 10.73 10.53 -6.28
C GLY A 56 10.53 9.92 -4.90
N GLY A 57 9.81 8.79 -4.79
CA GLY A 57 9.56 8.09 -3.52
C GLY A 57 10.61 7.05 -3.13
N TRP A 58 11.63 6.83 -3.97
CA TRP A 58 12.49 5.65 -3.92
C TRP A 58 13.66 5.81 -2.93
N THR A 59 13.66 5.01 -1.86
CA THR A 59 14.75 5.00 -0.85
C THR A 59 15.41 3.63 -0.66
N LYS A 60 15.09 2.60 -1.47
CA LYS A 60 15.34 1.19 -1.09
C LYS A 60 15.97 0.26 -2.14
N TRP A 61 16.59 0.77 -3.23
CA TRP A 61 17.46 -0.01 -4.15
C TRP A 61 16.89 -1.33 -4.76
N GLY A 62 15.59 -1.60 -4.68
CA GLY A 62 14.95 -2.74 -5.34
C GLY A 62 14.50 -2.42 -6.77
N TRP A 63 14.58 -3.40 -7.68
CA TRP A 63 14.12 -3.26 -9.07
C TRP A 63 12.60 -3.00 -9.15
N PRO A 64 12.12 -2.14 -10.07
CA PRO A 64 10.70 -1.96 -10.33
C PRO A 64 10.05 -3.29 -10.71
N ARG A 65 8.93 -3.65 -10.07
CA ARG A 65 8.18 -4.88 -10.41
C ARG A 65 6.88 -4.50 -11.09
N LEU A 66 6.56 -5.20 -12.18
CA LEU A 66 5.29 -5.06 -12.86
C LEU A 66 4.20 -5.79 -12.04
N SER A 67 3.17 -5.04 -11.63
CA SER A 67 2.03 -5.60 -10.91
C SER A 67 1.04 -6.18 -11.92
N GLY A 68 1.01 -7.51 -12.03
CA GLY A 68 0.10 -8.20 -12.97
C GLY A 68 -1.38 -7.84 -12.77
N GLY A 69 -1.82 -7.66 -11.52
CA GLY A 69 -3.20 -7.27 -11.21
C GLY A 69 -3.53 -5.85 -11.68
N VAL A 70 -2.64 -4.88 -11.44
CA VAL A 70 -2.82 -3.49 -11.89
C VAL A 70 -2.70 -3.40 -13.42
N PHE A 71 -1.81 -4.20 -14.01
CA PHE A 71 -1.70 -4.31 -15.46
C PHE A 71 -2.99 -4.83 -16.10
N LEU A 72 -3.55 -5.93 -15.58
CA LEU A 72 -4.75 -6.54 -16.15
C LEU A 72 -6.03 -5.76 -15.88
N LEU A 73 -6.22 -5.22 -14.67
CA LEU A 73 -7.46 -4.56 -14.27
C LEU A 73 -7.42 -3.04 -14.50
N GLY A 74 -6.24 -2.42 -14.42
CA GLY A 74 -6.06 -0.98 -14.60
C GLY A 74 -5.68 -0.63 -16.03
N PHE A 75 -4.61 -1.22 -16.56
CA PHE A 75 -4.08 -0.83 -17.86
C PHE A 75 -4.79 -1.50 -19.04
N LEU A 76 -5.09 -2.80 -18.99
CA LEU A 76 -5.67 -3.50 -20.13
C LEU A 76 -6.98 -2.88 -20.64
N PRO A 77 -7.94 -2.49 -19.78
CA PRO A 77 -9.18 -1.85 -20.24
C PRO A 77 -8.92 -0.47 -20.87
N VAL A 78 -7.97 0.29 -20.33
CA VAL A 78 -7.55 1.59 -20.88
C VAL A 78 -6.84 1.40 -22.22
N LEU A 79 -5.99 0.38 -22.36
CA LEU A 79 -5.32 0.07 -23.62
C LEU A 79 -6.34 -0.34 -24.69
N VAL A 80 -7.31 -1.17 -24.34
CA VAL A 80 -8.35 -1.60 -25.28
C VAL A 80 -9.18 -0.40 -25.74
N THR A 81 -9.67 0.42 -24.80
CA THR A 81 -10.52 1.59 -25.14
C THR A 81 -9.75 2.71 -25.84
N GLY A 82 -8.63 3.16 -25.26
CA GLY A 82 -7.81 4.22 -25.84
C GLY A 82 -7.10 3.79 -27.13
N GLY A 83 -6.62 2.54 -27.17
CA GLY A 83 -6.02 1.95 -28.38
C GLY A 83 -7.03 1.82 -29.52
N TRP A 84 -8.29 1.48 -29.22
CA TRP A 84 -9.36 1.48 -30.22
C TRP A 84 -9.60 2.86 -30.82
N VAL A 85 -9.67 3.91 -29.99
CA VAL A 85 -9.84 5.29 -30.46
C VAL A 85 -8.67 5.72 -31.36
N LEU A 86 -7.43 5.41 -30.98
CA LEU A 86 -6.24 5.69 -31.80
C LEU A 86 -6.30 4.93 -33.14
N LEU A 87 -6.63 3.63 -33.12
CA LEU A 87 -6.75 2.82 -34.33
C LEU A 87 -7.85 3.31 -35.27
N ALA A 88 -8.98 3.77 -34.74
CA ALA A 88 -10.11 4.25 -35.53
C ALA A 88 -9.89 5.63 -36.15
N ARG A 89 -8.88 6.40 -35.69
CA ARG A 89 -8.59 7.75 -36.18
C ARG A 89 -7.30 7.86 -36.97
N GLN A 90 -6.55 6.76 -37.13
CA GLN A 90 -5.34 6.77 -37.94
C GLN A 90 -5.66 7.10 -39.42
N PRO A 91 -4.77 7.82 -40.13
CA PRO A 91 -5.03 8.31 -41.49
C PRO A 91 -5.14 7.20 -42.55
N ALA A 92 -4.63 6.01 -42.25
CA ALA A 92 -4.77 4.85 -43.12
C ALA A 92 -5.44 3.72 -42.34
N ASP A 93 -6.75 3.52 -42.57
CA ASP A 93 -7.56 2.55 -41.81
C ASP A 93 -7.35 1.12 -42.31
N PHE A 94 -6.15 0.59 -42.15
CA PHE A 94 -5.79 -0.76 -42.62
C PHE A 94 -6.60 -1.88 -41.95
N PHE A 95 -7.12 -1.60 -40.74
CA PHE A 95 -7.88 -2.55 -39.93
C PHE A 95 -9.39 -2.38 -40.06
N ASN A 96 -9.88 -1.46 -40.89
CA ASN A 96 -11.31 -1.19 -41.07
C ASN A 96 -12.04 -0.81 -39.76
N THR A 97 -11.30 -0.22 -38.82
CA THR A 97 -11.75 0.04 -37.44
C THR A 97 -12.83 1.11 -37.40
N SER A 98 -12.82 2.05 -38.36
CA SER A 98 -13.82 3.11 -38.47
C SER A 98 -15.20 2.55 -38.83
N ASN A 99 -15.27 1.54 -39.71
CA ASN A 99 -16.53 0.87 -40.06
C ASN A 99 -17.04 0.01 -38.91
N TRP A 100 -16.15 -0.73 -38.22
CA TRP A 100 -16.54 -1.46 -37.01
C TRP A 100 -17.09 -0.54 -35.93
N SER A 101 -16.51 0.65 -35.76
CA SER A 101 -17.01 1.65 -34.81
C SER A 101 -18.42 2.14 -35.18
N ARG A 102 -18.73 2.24 -36.47
CA ARG A 102 -20.08 2.58 -36.97
C ARG A 102 -21.06 1.44 -36.72
N ASP A 103 -20.65 0.20 -36.99
CA ASP A 103 -21.49 -1.00 -36.83
C ASP A 103 -21.80 -1.28 -35.35
N LEU A 104 -20.83 -1.03 -34.46
CA LEU A 104 -21.00 -1.11 -33.01
C LEU A 104 -21.77 0.08 -32.41
N GLY A 105 -22.07 1.12 -33.21
CA GLY A 105 -22.78 2.31 -32.75
C GLY A 105 -21.95 3.26 -31.87
N VAL A 106 -20.63 3.09 -31.78
CA VAL A 106 -19.73 3.89 -30.93
C VAL A 106 -19.01 5.01 -31.69
N ALA A 107 -19.32 5.19 -32.98
CA ALA A 107 -18.68 6.17 -33.85
C ALA A 107 -18.72 7.62 -33.31
N GLY A 108 -19.81 8.02 -32.63
CA GLY A 108 -19.91 9.35 -32.01
C GLY A 108 -18.85 9.56 -30.93
N VAL A 109 -18.75 8.63 -29.98
CA VAL A 109 -17.75 8.68 -28.89
C VAL A 109 -16.32 8.66 -29.43
N VAL A 110 -16.05 7.83 -30.45
CA VAL A 110 -14.74 7.77 -31.11
C VAL A 110 -14.42 9.08 -31.84
N SER A 111 -15.43 9.73 -32.43
CA SER A 111 -15.26 11.04 -33.07
C SER A 111 -14.87 12.10 -32.04
N ASP A 112 -15.63 12.20 -30.94
CA ASP A 112 -15.43 13.17 -29.87
C ASP A 112 -14.06 12.98 -29.18
N LEU A 113 -13.73 11.74 -28.79
CA LEU A 113 -12.41 11.43 -28.22
C LEU A 113 -11.28 11.57 -29.25
N GLY A 114 -11.61 11.49 -30.53
CA GLY A 114 -10.71 11.74 -31.64
C GLY A 114 -10.24 13.20 -31.76
N GLU A 115 -10.94 14.14 -31.15
CA GLU A 115 -10.46 15.53 -31.01
C GLU A 115 -9.43 15.66 -29.89
N LEU A 116 -9.39 14.68 -28.99
CA LEU A 116 -8.54 14.64 -27.80
C LEU A 116 -7.49 13.52 -27.84
N LEU A 117 -7.07 13.07 -29.05
CA LEU A 117 -6.15 11.94 -29.22
C LEU A 117 -4.84 12.08 -28.44
N ALA A 118 -4.31 13.30 -28.31
CA ALA A 118 -3.12 13.55 -27.51
C ALA A 118 -3.38 13.24 -26.02
N ALA A 119 -4.53 13.63 -25.47
CA ALA A 119 -4.90 13.32 -24.09
C ALA A 119 -5.12 11.81 -23.90
N VAL A 120 -5.76 11.15 -24.87
CA VAL A 120 -5.95 9.68 -24.86
C VAL A 120 -4.60 8.97 -24.84
N ALA A 121 -3.70 9.31 -25.77
CA ALA A 121 -2.36 8.72 -25.85
C ALA A 121 -1.56 8.95 -24.57
N PHE A 122 -1.58 10.18 -24.04
CA PHE A 122 -0.95 10.52 -22.77
C PHE A 122 -1.49 9.68 -21.62
N GLY A 123 -2.82 9.54 -21.53
CA GLY A 123 -3.50 8.72 -20.51
C GLY A 123 -3.13 7.24 -20.60
N VAL A 124 -3.05 6.67 -21.81
CA VAL A 124 -2.58 5.29 -22.03
C VAL A 124 -1.17 5.11 -21.50
N GLY A 125 -0.25 6.02 -21.83
CA GLY A 125 1.12 5.98 -21.33
C GLY A 125 1.23 6.15 -19.81
N LEU A 126 0.46 7.08 -19.24
CA LEU A 126 0.41 7.34 -17.80
C LEU A 126 -0.08 6.10 -17.04
N THR A 127 -1.19 5.51 -17.48
CA THR A 127 -1.77 4.31 -16.86
C THR A 127 -0.85 3.10 -16.99
N PHE A 128 -0.14 2.95 -18.12
CA PHE A 128 0.92 1.95 -18.27
C PHE A 128 2.03 2.15 -17.22
N GLY A 129 2.49 3.38 -17.03
CA GLY A 129 3.50 3.70 -16.04
C GLY A 129 3.07 3.40 -14.59
N LEU A 130 1.77 3.51 -14.29
CA LEU A 130 1.21 3.16 -12.98
C LEU A 130 1.15 1.65 -12.72
N THR A 131 1.37 0.80 -13.73
CA THR A 131 1.44 -0.67 -13.53
C THR A 131 2.73 -1.11 -12.84
N PHE A 132 3.75 -0.24 -12.81
CA PHE A 132 4.99 -0.49 -12.10
C PHE A 132 4.82 -0.17 -10.62
N ASP A 133 4.92 -1.19 -9.77
CA ASP A 133 4.86 -1.05 -8.32
C ASP A 133 6.28 -1.06 -7.71
N THR A 134 6.46 -0.27 -6.64
CA THR A 134 7.69 -0.18 -5.84
C THR A 134 7.53 -0.85 -4.48
N SER A 135 7.04 -2.08 -4.47
CA SER A 135 7.18 -2.93 -3.30
C SER A 135 8.66 -3.36 -3.16
N GLY A 136 9.45 -2.63 -2.36
CA GLY A 136 10.78 -3.07 -1.93
C GLY A 136 10.70 -4.49 -1.31
N PRO A 137 11.82 -5.24 -1.22
CA PRO A 137 11.80 -6.64 -0.79
C PRO A 137 10.91 -6.81 0.43
N ARG A 138 9.79 -7.54 0.26
CA ARG A 138 8.97 -7.92 1.41
C ARG A 138 9.91 -8.74 2.29
N ARG A 139 10.30 -8.18 3.43
CA ARG A 139 10.88 -8.98 4.49
C ARG A 139 9.78 -9.99 4.78
N ALA A 140 10.00 -11.25 4.41
CA ALA A 140 9.19 -12.32 4.96
C ALA A 140 9.35 -12.14 6.47
N VAL A 141 8.29 -11.65 7.11
CA VAL A 141 8.18 -11.80 8.55
C VAL A 141 7.99 -13.29 8.69
N GLU A 142 9.08 -14.02 8.85
CA GLU A 142 9.02 -15.33 9.47
C GLU A 142 8.38 -15.06 10.83
N VAL A 143 7.08 -15.33 10.91
CA VAL A 143 6.43 -15.56 12.18
C VAL A 143 7.13 -16.80 12.72
N HIS A 144 8.20 -16.60 13.49
CA HIS A 144 8.65 -17.60 14.44
C HIS A 144 7.48 -17.76 15.39
N GLU A 145 6.63 -18.75 15.10
CA GLU A 145 5.67 -19.29 16.03
C GLU A 145 6.49 -19.84 17.19
N THR A 146 6.82 -18.95 18.13
CA THR A 146 7.42 -19.34 19.39
C THR A 146 6.26 -20.04 20.07
N ALA A 147 6.25 -21.37 19.99
CA ALA A 147 5.33 -22.20 20.74
C ALA A 147 5.42 -21.77 22.20
N VAL A 148 4.43 -20.98 22.64
CA VAL A 148 4.22 -20.73 24.05
C VAL A 148 3.75 -22.06 24.60
N GLU A 149 4.71 -22.83 25.12
CA GLU A 149 4.46 -24.03 25.89
C GLU A 149 3.61 -23.60 27.10
N ARG A 150 2.29 -23.73 26.94
CA ARG A 150 1.32 -23.48 28.01
C ARG A 150 1.53 -24.57 29.04
N PRO A 151 1.93 -24.27 30.30
CA PRO A 151 1.98 -25.31 31.32
C PRO A 151 0.56 -25.86 31.52
N LEU A 152 0.35 -27.12 31.17
CA LEU A 152 -0.87 -27.85 31.49
C LEU A 152 -0.97 -27.94 33.02
N PRO A 153 -2.09 -27.54 33.65
CA PRO A 153 -2.26 -27.76 35.08
C PRO A 153 -2.35 -29.28 35.33
N ALA A 154 -1.45 -29.78 36.18
CA ALA A 154 -1.45 -31.16 36.63
C ALA A 154 -2.80 -31.49 37.27
N ARG A 155 -3.43 -32.53 36.74
CA ARG A 155 -4.75 -33.01 37.10
C ARG A 155 -4.59 -34.18 38.06
N ASP A 156 -4.58 -33.89 39.36
CA ASP A 156 -4.83 -34.90 40.39
C ASP A 156 -5.90 -34.35 41.34
N ALA A 157 -7.12 -34.85 41.17
CA ALA A 157 -8.19 -34.78 42.15
C ALA A 157 -8.45 -36.21 42.66
N PRO A 158 -8.90 -36.34 43.91
CA PRO A 158 -10.22 -36.94 44.09
C PRO A 158 -11.12 -36.13 45.03
N GLU A 159 -12.16 -35.57 44.42
CA GLU A 159 -13.62 -35.50 44.70
C GLU A 159 -14.25 -36.03 46.05
N PRO A 160 -15.55 -35.75 46.34
CA PRO A 160 -16.00 -34.68 47.24
C PRO A 160 -16.89 -35.18 48.41
N GLN A 161 -17.08 -34.38 49.48
CA GLN A 161 -18.23 -34.55 50.38
C GLN A 161 -18.82 -33.19 50.78
N ALA A 162 -20.08 -33.00 50.39
CA ALA A 162 -20.95 -31.92 50.84
C ALA A 162 -21.85 -32.45 51.97
N ALA A 163 -21.87 -31.78 53.13
CA ALA A 163 -22.99 -31.86 54.07
C ALA A 163 -23.00 -30.70 55.09
N VAL A 164 -24.02 -29.83 54.93
CA VAL A 164 -24.91 -29.31 55.99
C VAL A 164 -24.39 -28.29 57.04
N ARG A 165 -24.59 -27.00 56.70
CA ARG A 165 -25.30 -25.92 57.41
C ARG A 165 -25.65 -26.04 58.94
N ALA A 166 -25.17 -25.04 59.68
CA ALA A 166 -25.77 -24.24 60.78
C ALA A 166 -25.68 -24.67 62.27
N ALA A 167 -25.27 -23.66 63.06
CA ALA A 167 -25.60 -23.32 64.46
C ALA A 167 -25.00 -24.16 65.61
N ASP A 168 -24.00 -23.62 66.31
CA ASP A 168 -24.15 -23.01 67.65
C ASP A 168 -22.77 -22.74 68.31
N GLU A 169 -22.60 -21.52 68.82
CA GLU A 169 -21.63 -21.05 69.83
C GLU A 169 -22.47 -20.69 71.10
N PRO A 170 -21.94 -20.47 72.35
CA PRO A 170 -20.56 -20.38 72.88
C PRO A 170 -20.46 -20.99 74.33
N PRO A 171 -19.65 -20.53 75.34
CA PRO A 171 -18.45 -19.66 75.40
C PRO A 171 -17.29 -20.12 76.36
N GLU A 172 -16.20 -19.34 76.32
CA GLU A 172 -15.28 -18.91 77.41
C GLU A 172 -14.24 -19.87 78.08
N THR A 173 -12.95 -19.48 78.00
CA THR A 173 -12.19 -18.93 79.15
C THR A 173 -10.72 -18.57 78.80
N GLY A 174 -10.36 -17.29 79.02
CA GLY A 174 -9.08 -16.77 79.57
C GLY A 174 -7.78 -16.96 78.77
N SER A 175 -6.81 -16.04 78.72
CA SER A 175 -6.64 -14.66 79.15
C SER A 175 -5.21 -14.29 78.73
N VAL A 176 -5.03 -13.31 77.84
CA VAL A 176 -3.72 -12.71 77.50
C VAL A 176 -3.53 -11.48 78.39
N PRO A 177 -2.41 -11.33 79.12
CA PRO A 177 -2.10 -10.07 79.78
C PRO A 177 -1.00 -9.30 79.03
N ALA A 178 -1.23 -8.00 78.88
CA ALA A 178 -0.22 -6.96 78.69
C ALA A 178 -0.70 -5.73 79.49
N PRO A 179 0.11 -4.69 79.72
CA PRO A 179 1.52 -4.60 80.08
C PRO A 179 1.67 -3.93 81.48
N ASP A 180 2.88 -3.87 82.06
CA ASP A 180 3.12 -2.94 83.18
C ASP A 180 4.38 -2.09 82.98
N ARG A 181 4.18 -0.77 83.02
CA ARG A 181 5.19 0.27 83.15
C ARG A 181 5.04 0.84 84.55
N ARG A 182 6.07 0.72 85.41
CA ARG A 182 6.37 1.76 86.41
C ARG A 182 7.75 1.60 87.06
N PHE A 183 8.52 2.69 86.92
CA PHE A 183 9.24 3.40 87.98
C PHE A 183 10.14 2.62 88.97
N GLY A 184 11.40 3.06 89.06
CA GLY A 184 12.07 3.14 90.36
C GLY A 184 13.54 2.75 90.42
N LEU A 185 14.42 3.72 90.16
CA LEU A 185 15.58 4.10 90.99
C LEU A 185 16.47 3.01 91.67
N ARG A 186 17.72 2.99 91.21
CA ARG A 186 19.00 3.21 91.96
C ARG A 186 19.62 2.10 92.84
N ARG A 187 20.96 2.02 92.69
CA ARG A 187 22.05 1.54 93.60
C ARG A 187 22.19 0.01 93.71
N THR A 188 23.35 -0.65 93.82
CA THR A 188 24.79 -0.35 94.03
C THR A 188 25.52 -1.69 93.80
N ARG A 189 26.61 -1.77 93.02
CA ARG A 189 28.04 -1.90 93.42
C ARG A 189 28.44 -3.03 94.40
N SER A 190 29.46 -3.81 93.98
CA SER A 190 30.32 -4.78 94.71
C SER A 190 29.68 -6.16 94.98
N GLY A 191 30.29 -7.32 94.74
CA GLY A 191 31.71 -7.67 94.59
C GLY A 191 32.08 -8.66 95.70
N SER A 192 32.40 -9.90 95.34
CA SER A 192 33.25 -10.86 96.07
C SER A 192 33.61 -12.02 95.15
#